data_AF-A0A087RWQ1-F1
#
_entry.id   AF-A0A087RWQ1-F1
#
_cell.length_a   1.000
_cell.length_b   1.000
_cell.length_c   1.000
_cell.angle_alpha   90.00
_cell.angle_beta   90.00
_cell.angle_gamma   90.00
#
_symmetry.space_group_name_H-M   'P 1'
#
loop_
_entity.id
_entity.type
_entity.pdbx_description
1 polymer ?
#
loop_
_entity_poly.entity_id
_entity_poly.type
_entity_poly.pdbx_seq_one_letter_code
_entity_poly.pdbx_strand_id
1 'polypeptide(L)'
;MLELTKVQTGILEAFFDIQHKNQDPSRGISSYAIRNQGISGRTFDINKDVLLYNQLIRIIHEEKTGKQNRVYYELTPIGFFSLIKSLSKDDSAILKKYVKFIPYLGERWSTYNQILKPYQFLLPRLLKRALDEIDISIQYRLHTKDNKFRPRIEEITKLVFEDRGLEIKQSELYYPAKEEERGIAHNTFLKKKEKLWKKFFSKESIKISNRMVNKLVFLFYFNAIKLEHDDRFGFHIFNDFHVNEFEDIKMEIPKEHEKIDDFESIKNEFKTKWDNYDKFWGTKRLKFASVIMKDIFEKDDLLYLFGDGFDPLRTAFYEKPTTFVEMDKAFMKKMIEKGIKYGIIKFKKTKDSETESEN
;
A
#
# COMPACT_ATOMS: atom_id res chain seq x y z
N MET A 1 8.26 -0.25 -5.94
CA MET A 1 7.24 -0.88 -6.81
C MET A 1 7.81 -0.84 -8.23
N LEU A 2 7.54 -1.85 -9.07
CA LEU A 2 8.06 -1.88 -10.45
C LEU A 2 7.75 -0.56 -11.17
N GLU A 3 8.78 0.11 -11.69
CA GLU A 3 8.58 1.31 -12.52
C GLU A 3 7.97 0.91 -13.87
N LEU A 4 6.77 1.41 -14.14
CA LEU A 4 6.07 1.15 -15.40
C LEU A 4 6.63 2.05 -16.51
N THR A 5 6.86 1.45 -17.68
CA THR A 5 7.09 2.23 -18.90
C THR A 5 5.81 2.94 -19.33
N LYS A 6 5.92 4.03 -20.11
CA LYS A 6 4.75 4.74 -20.68
C LYS A 6 3.78 3.80 -21.40
N VAL A 7 4.31 2.79 -22.10
CA VAL A 7 3.51 1.78 -22.80
C VAL A 7 2.75 0.89 -21.82
N GLN A 8 3.42 0.40 -20.76
CA GLN A 8 2.77 -0.42 -19.74
C GLN A 8 1.71 0.37 -18.98
N THR A 9 1.99 1.63 -18.63
CA THR A 9 1.00 2.53 -18.01
C THR A 9 -0.23 2.69 -18.90
N GLY A 10 -0.05 2.94 -20.20
CA GLY A 10 -1.18 3.03 -21.14
C GLY A 10 -1.97 1.74 -21.28
N ILE A 11 -1.30 0.57 -21.24
CA ILE A 11 -1.99 -0.73 -21.22
C ILE A 11 -2.83 -0.87 -19.95
N LEU A 12 -2.26 -0.60 -18.77
CA LEU A 12 -3.00 -0.72 -17.51
C LEU A 12 -4.16 0.28 -17.42
N GLU A 13 -4.01 1.48 -17.99
CA GLU A 13 -5.10 2.45 -18.09
C GLU A 13 -6.24 1.94 -18.98
N ALA A 14 -5.93 1.35 -20.14
CA ALA A 14 -6.94 0.71 -21.00
C ALA A 14 -7.64 -0.46 -20.29
N PHE A 15 -6.90 -1.29 -19.55
CA PHE A 15 -7.46 -2.34 -18.71
C PHE A 15 -8.43 -1.77 -17.68
N PHE A 16 -8.01 -0.72 -16.97
CA PHE A 16 -8.83 -0.04 -15.98
C PHE A 16 -10.13 0.49 -16.61
N ASP A 17 -10.04 1.21 -17.72
CA ASP A 17 -11.18 1.82 -18.38
C ASP A 17 -12.18 0.78 -18.89
N ILE A 18 -11.71 -0.30 -19.49
CA ILE A 18 -12.58 -1.39 -19.96
C ILE A 18 -13.27 -2.06 -18.76
N GLN A 19 -12.51 -2.39 -17.70
CA GLN A 19 -13.03 -3.11 -16.54
C GLN A 19 -14.15 -2.33 -15.84
N HIS A 20 -14.05 -1.00 -15.79
CA HIS A 20 -15.03 -0.14 -15.12
C HIS A 20 -16.16 0.34 -16.04
N LYS A 21 -16.02 0.19 -17.36
CA LYS A 21 -17.11 0.42 -18.33
C LYS A 21 -17.94 -0.84 -18.59
N ASN A 22 -17.36 -2.03 -18.42
CA ASN A 22 -18.04 -3.30 -18.65
C ASN A 22 -19.08 -3.57 -17.55
N GLN A 23 -20.32 -3.86 -17.97
CA GLN A 23 -21.42 -4.21 -17.07
C GLN A 23 -21.28 -5.61 -16.44
N ASP A 24 -20.47 -6.49 -17.05
CA ASP A 24 -20.17 -7.82 -16.52
C ASP A 24 -18.66 -7.99 -16.27
N PRO A 25 -18.20 -7.79 -15.01
CA PRO A 25 -16.80 -7.97 -14.61
C PRO A 25 -16.32 -9.42 -14.76
N SER A 26 -17.23 -10.41 -14.76
CA SER A 26 -16.88 -11.82 -14.78
C SER A 26 -16.35 -12.28 -16.14
N ARG A 27 -16.70 -11.56 -17.21
CA ARG A 27 -16.27 -11.83 -18.58
C ARG A 27 -14.79 -11.55 -18.83
N GLY A 28 -14.18 -10.67 -18.04
CA GLY A 28 -12.78 -10.27 -18.25
C GLY A 28 -12.51 -9.54 -19.56
N ILE A 29 -11.24 -9.24 -19.81
CA ILE A 29 -10.76 -8.37 -20.88
C ILE A 29 -9.94 -9.19 -21.88
N SER A 30 -10.32 -9.17 -23.15
CA SER A 30 -9.55 -9.87 -24.20
C SER A 30 -8.53 -8.95 -24.88
N SER A 31 -7.52 -9.52 -25.56
CA SER A 31 -6.59 -8.74 -26.39
C SER A 31 -7.31 -7.89 -27.45
N TYR A 32 -8.47 -8.36 -27.93
CA TYR A 32 -9.30 -7.61 -28.87
C TYR A 32 -9.90 -6.36 -28.22
N ALA A 33 -10.40 -6.46 -26.99
CA ALA A 33 -10.94 -5.30 -26.27
C ALA A 33 -9.86 -4.23 -26.00
N ILE A 34 -8.63 -4.66 -25.68
CA ILE A 34 -7.47 -3.75 -25.53
C ILE A 34 -7.15 -3.06 -26.86
N ARG A 35 -7.24 -3.77 -27.97
CA ARG A 35 -7.04 -3.19 -29.31
C ARG A 35 -8.03 -2.07 -29.62
N ASN A 36 -9.27 -2.22 -29.19
CA ASN A 36 -10.32 -1.21 -29.38
C ASN A 36 -10.11 0.05 -28.52
N GLN A 37 -9.18 0.04 -27.55
CA GLN A 37 -8.73 1.25 -26.83
C GLN A 37 -7.55 1.96 -27.51
N GLY A 38 -7.21 1.59 -28.75
CA GLY A 38 -6.13 2.21 -29.52
C GLY A 38 -4.73 1.62 -29.28
N ILE A 39 -4.61 0.55 -28.49
CA ILE A 39 -3.35 -0.14 -28.25
C ILE A 39 -3.17 -1.26 -29.28
N SER A 40 -2.09 -1.22 -30.08
CA SER A 40 -1.89 -2.28 -31.08
C SER A 40 -1.79 -3.66 -30.41
N GLY A 41 -2.34 -4.70 -31.07
CA GLY A 41 -2.28 -6.08 -30.53
C GLY A 41 -0.84 -6.54 -30.28
N ARG A 42 0.08 -6.20 -31.20
CA ARG A 42 1.52 -6.47 -31.05
C ARG A 42 2.10 -5.79 -29.81
N THR A 43 1.71 -4.55 -29.52
CA THR A 43 2.16 -3.82 -28.33
C THR A 43 1.73 -4.54 -27.05
N PHE A 44 0.49 -5.01 -27.00
CA PHE A 44 0.00 -5.80 -25.86
C PHE A 44 0.74 -7.14 -25.75
N ASP A 45 0.87 -7.90 -26.84
CA ASP A 45 1.50 -9.22 -26.81
C ASP A 45 2.96 -9.18 -26.34
N ILE A 46 3.72 -8.13 -26.71
CA ILE A 46 5.10 -7.93 -26.25
C ILE A 46 5.16 -7.66 -24.74
N ASN A 47 4.19 -6.94 -24.18
CA ASN A 47 4.20 -6.54 -22.77
C ASN A 47 3.47 -7.53 -21.85
N LYS A 48 2.55 -8.33 -22.39
CA LYS A 48 1.67 -9.23 -21.65
C LYS A 48 2.43 -10.11 -20.67
N ASP A 49 3.54 -10.71 -21.11
CA ASP A 49 4.32 -11.63 -20.26
C ASP A 49 4.92 -10.90 -19.06
N VAL A 50 5.39 -9.67 -19.22
CA VAL A 50 5.90 -8.82 -18.13
C VAL A 50 4.77 -8.42 -17.18
N LEU A 51 3.59 -8.07 -17.72
CA LEU A 51 2.43 -7.69 -16.92
C LEU A 51 1.89 -8.88 -16.08
N LEU A 52 1.85 -10.09 -16.66
CA LEU A 52 1.47 -11.32 -15.96
C LEU A 52 2.53 -11.70 -14.92
N TYR A 53 3.81 -11.66 -15.30
CA TYR A 53 4.93 -11.99 -14.41
C TYR A 53 4.93 -11.12 -13.15
N ASN A 54 4.68 -9.82 -13.31
CA ASN A 54 4.59 -8.86 -12.20
C ASN A 54 3.19 -8.79 -11.56
N GLN A 55 2.30 -9.72 -11.89
CA GLN A 55 0.92 -9.77 -11.38
C GLN A 55 0.14 -8.47 -11.55
N LEU A 56 0.50 -7.63 -12.52
CA LEU A 56 -0.22 -6.40 -12.84
C LEU A 56 -1.57 -6.74 -13.49
N ILE A 57 -1.60 -7.83 -14.26
CA ILE A 57 -2.81 -8.45 -14.78
C ILE A 57 -2.81 -9.95 -14.43
N ARG A 58 -3.96 -10.59 -14.47
CA ARG A 58 -4.10 -12.05 -14.30
C ARG A 58 -5.03 -12.66 -15.34
N ILE A 59 -4.91 -13.97 -15.57
CA ILE A 59 -5.81 -14.71 -16.47
C ILE A 59 -7.03 -15.15 -15.66
N ILE A 60 -8.23 -14.85 -16.17
CA ILE A 60 -9.50 -15.26 -15.54
C ILE A 60 -9.95 -16.60 -16.11
N HIS A 61 -10.05 -16.70 -17.44
CA HIS A 61 -10.49 -17.90 -18.13
C HIS A 61 -10.07 -17.88 -19.60
N GLU A 62 -10.23 -19.03 -20.26
CA GLU A 62 -10.06 -19.18 -21.70
C GLU A 62 -11.36 -19.70 -22.31
N GLU A 63 -11.73 -19.15 -23.47
CA GLU A 63 -12.92 -19.55 -24.21
C GLU A 63 -12.51 -19.96 -25.62
N LYS A 64 -13.04 -21.09 -26.09
CA LYS A 64 -12.85 -21.51 -27.47
C LYS A 64 -13.90 -20.86 -28.35
N THR A 65 -13.50 -19.92 -29.19
CA THR A 65 -14.37 -19.25 -30.16
C THR A 65 -14.01 -19.74 -31.57
N GLY A 66 -14.77 -20.72 -32.06
CA GLY A 66 -14.47 -21.40 -33.32
C GLY A 66 -13.15 -22.19 -33.25
N LYS A 67 -12.18 -21.84 -34.11
CA LYS A 67 -10.84 -22.46 -34.15
C LYS A 67 -9.81 -21.75 -33.24
N GLN A 68 -10.15 -20.60 -32.65
CA GLN A 68 -9.23 -19.80 -31.84
C GLN A 68 -9.56 -19.91 -30.35
N ASN A 69 -8.53 -19.94 -29.52
CA ASN A 69 -8.68 -19.79 -28.07
C ASN A 69 -8.50 -18.31 -27.71
N ARG A 70 -9.53 -17.73 -27.09
CA ARG A 70 -9.47 -16.38 -26.53
C ARG A 70 -9.15 -16.47 -25.05
N VAL A 71 -8.17 -15.70 -24.63
CA VAL A 71 -7.78 -15.57 -23.22
C VAL A 71 -8.36 -14.26 -22.69
N TYR A 72 -8.98 -14.33 -21.51
CA TYR A 72 -9.54 -13.18 -20.82
C TYR A 72 -8.73 -12.87 -19.57
N TYR A 73 -8.45 -11.59 -19.38
CA TYR A 73 -7.58 -11.05 -18.36
C TYR A 73 -8.33 -10.10 -17.43
N GLU A 74 -7.76 -9.84 -16.25
CA GLU A 74 -8.26 -8.84 -15.28
C GLU A 74 -7.11 -7.94 -14.85
N LEU A 75 -7.42 -6.66 -14.57
CA LEU A 75 -6.52 -5.81 -13.80
C LEU A 75 -6.53 -6.26 -12.35
N THR A 76 -5.36 -6.53 -11.77
CA THR A 76 -5.25 -6.86 -10.35
C THR A 76 -5.14 -5.58 -9.51
N PRO A 77 -5.35 -5.63 -8.17
CA PRO A 77 -5.03 -4.50 -7.30
C PRO A 77 -3.56 -4.06 -7.35
N ILE A 78 -2.62 -4.98 -7.59
CA ILE A 78 -1.20 -4.62 -7.79
C ILE A 78 -1.04 -3.79 -9.06
N GLY A 79 -1.71 -4.20 -10.15
CA GLY A 79 -1.75 -3.45 -11.39
C GLY A 79 -2.39 -2.09 -11.24
N PHE A 80 -3.52 -2.03 -10.53
CA PHE A 80 -4.20 -0.78 -10.21
C PHE A 80 -3.32 0.17 -9.39
N PHE A 81 -2.64 -0.31 -8.36
CA PHE A 81 -1.77 0.53 -7.54
C PHE A 81 -0.51 0.98 -8.27
N SER A 82 0.07 0.11 -9.10
CA SER A 82 1.19 0.48 -9.98
C SER A 82 0.78 1.52 -11.01
N LEU A 83 -0.45 1.40 -11.58
CA LEU A 83 -1.01 2.38 -12.49
C LEU A 83 -1.16 3.76 -11.82
N ILE A 84 -1.85 3.84 -10.68
CA ILE A 84 -2.07 5.13 -10.02
C ILE A 84 -0.75 5.76 -9.59
N LYS A 85 0.20 4.97 -9.06
CA LYS A 85 1.54 5.46 -8.69
C LYS A 85 2.32 5.97 -9.89
N SER A 86 2.21 5.31 -11.04
CA SER A 86 2.84 5.73 -12.28
C SER A 86 2.22 6.99 -12.88
N LEU A 87 0.91 7.18 -12.76
CA LEU A 87 0.21 8.36 -13.28
C LEU A 87 0.36 9.57 -12.35
N SER A 88 0.35 9.35 -11.03
CA SER A 88 0.42 10.40 -10.02
C SER A 88 1.85 10.83 -9.72
N LYS A 89 2.75 10.91 -10.71
CA LYS A 89 4.12 11.48 -10.56
C LYS A 89 4.00 12.96 -10.19
N ASP A 90 3.59 13.20 -8.95
CA ASP A 90 3.26 14.46 -8.27
C ASP A 90 1.90 15.10 -8.62
N ASP A 91 1.11 14.51 -9.52
CA ASP A 91 -0.24 15.01 -9.82
C ASP A 91 -1.31 14.54 -8.82
N SER A 92 -1.77 15.46 -7.97
CA SER A 92 -2.83 15.22 -6.98
C SER A 92 -4.22 14.99 -7.58
N ALA A 93 -4.48 15.48 -8.80
CA ALA A 93 -5.75 15.31 -9.50
C ALA A 93 -5.95 13.85 -9.92
N ILE A 94 -4.88 13.16 -10.32
CA ILE A 94 -4.90 11.73 -10.60
C ILE A 94 -5.33 10.93 -9.37
N LEU A 95 -4.74 11.21 -8.20
CA LEU A 95 -5.10 10.50 -6.96
C LEU A 95 -6.57 10.72 -6.59
N LYS A 96 -7.08 11.95 -6.75
CA LYS A 96 -8.52 12.26 -6.56
C LYS A 96 -9.42 11.51 -7.55
N LYS A 97 -8.98 11.33 -8.81
CA LYS A 97 -9.72 10.57 -9.84
C LYS A 97 -9.89 9.10 -9.44
N TYR A 98 -8.83 8.49 -8.91
CA TYR A 98 -8.79 7.04 -8.66
C TYR A 98 -9.15 6.61 -7.24
N VAL A 99 -9.13 7.49 -6.24
CA VAL A 99 -9.41 7.11 -4.84
C VAL A 99 -10.80 6.50 -4.63
N LYS A 100 -11.79 6.90 -5.43
CA LYS A 100 -13.15 6.35 -5.38
C LYS A 100 -13.22 4.83 -5.64
N PHE A 101 -12.17 4.25 -6.23
CA PHE A 101 -12.08 2.82 -6.51
C PHE A 101 -11.28 2.05 -5.43
N ILE A 102 -10.79 2.73 -4.39
CA ILE A 102 -10.15 2.09 -3.25
C ILE A 102 -11.23 1.87 -2.16
N PRO A 103 -11.50 0.62 -1.74
CA PRO A 103 -12.45 0.32 -0.68
C PRO A 103 -12.19 1.13 0.59
N TYR A 104 -13.27 1.51 1.30
CA TYR A 104 -13.29 2.39 2.46
C TYR A 104 -12.82 3.84 2.20
N LEU A 105 -11.68 4.04 1.55
CA LEU A 105 -11.17 5.38 1.23
C LEU A 105 -12.10 6.13 0.30
N GLY A 106 -12.58 5.48 -0.77
CA GLY A 106 -13.51 6.09 -1.71
C GLY A 106 -14.82 6.56 -1.07
N GLU A 107 -15.37 5.76 -0.15
CA GLU A 107 -16.61 6.06 0.57
C GLU A 107 -16.46 7.25 1.53
N ARG A 108 -15.33 7.31 2.23
CA ARG A 108 -15.09 8.28 3.31
C ARG A 108 -14.38 9.55 2.85
N TRP A 109 -13.86 9.57 1.62
CA TRP A 109 -13.05 10.67 1.10
C TRP A 109 -13.71 12.03 1.23
N SER A 110 -15.02 12.14 0.93
CA SER A 110 -15.77 13.39 1.01
C SER A 110 -15.85 13.92 2.45
N THR A 111 -16.05 13.03 3.42
CA THR A 111 -16.06 13.34 4.85
C THR A 111 -14.70 13.88 5.30
N TYR A 112 -13.63 13.17 4.93
CA TYR A 112 -12.26 13.60 5.25
C TYR A 112 -11.94 14.96 4.62
N ASN A 113 -12.33 15.15 3.36
CA ASN A 113 -12.13 16.38 2.60
C ASN A 113 -12.82 17.57 3.27
N GLN A 114 -14.05 17.38 3.79
CA GLN A 114 -14.78 18.43 4.53
C GLN A 114 -14.12 18.76 5.86
N ILE A 115 -13.66 17.76 6.62
CA ILE A 115 -13.04 17.97 7.93
C ILE A 115 -11.76 18.79 7.78
N LEU A 116 -10.95 18.45 6.78
CA LEU A 116 -9.65 19.07 6.58
C LEU A 116 -9.72 20.46 5.96
N LYS A 117 -10.86 20.93 5.43
CA LYS A 117 -10.97 22.29 4.85
C LYS A 117 -10.36 23.37 5.77
N PRO A 118 -9.51 24.27 5.25
CA PRO A 118 -9.06 24.42 3.84
C PRO A 118 -7.87 23.53 3.41
N TYR A 119 -7.38 22.67 4.30
CA TYR A 119 -6.19 21.83 4.14
C TYR A 119 -6.46 20.48 3.44
N GLN A 120 -7.51 20.39 2.63
CA GLN A 120 -7.86 19.12 1.97
C GLN A 120 -6.78 18.58 1.00
N PHE A 121 -5.82 19.41 0.60
CA PHE A 121 -4.67 19.00 -0.20
C PHE A 121 -3.81 17.92 0.47
N LEU A 122 -3.91 17.76 1.79
CA LEU A 122 -3.20 16.73 2.56
C LEU A 122 -3.68 15.31 2.25
N LEU A 123 -4.95 15.12 1.87
CA LEU A 123 -5.49 13.78 1.61
C LEU A 123 -4.81 13.03 0.46
N PRO A 124 -4.72 13.59 -0.76
CA PRO A 124 -3.99 12.91 -1.83
C PRO A 124 -2.53 12.67 -1.48
N ARG A 125 -1.91 13.47 -0.60
CA ARG A 125 -0.53 13.28 -0.15
C ARG A 125 -0.37 12.14 0.82
N LEU A 126 -1.29 12.01 1.78
CA LEU A 126 -1.34 10.85 2.66
C LEU A 126 -1.52 9.55 1.84
N LEU A 127 -2.35 9.60 0.79
CA LEU A 127 -2.50 8.47 -0.13
C LEU A 127 -1.23 8.20 -0.96
N LYS A 128 -0.60 9.26 -1.49
CA LYS A 128 0.69 9.14 -2.21
C LYS A 128 1.76 8.51 -1.33
N ARG A 129 1.85 8.98 -0.08
CA ARG A 129 2.79 8.46 0.92
C ARG A 129 2.54 6.98 1.20
N ALA A 130 1.28 6.60 1.43
CA ALA A 130 0.90 5.20 1.62
C ALA A 130 1.24 4.32 0.40
N LEU A 131 1.11 4.84 -0.83
CA LEU A 131 1.53 4.13 -2.06
C LEU A 131 3.05 4.01 -2.20
N ASP A 132 3.81 4.96 -1.65
CA ASP A 132 5.27 4.96 -1.69
C ASP A 132 5.89 4.04 -0.63
N GLU A 133 5.19 3.84 0.47
CA GLU A 133 5.51 2.92 1.56
C GLU A 133 5.25 1.44 1.23
N ILE A 134 4.59 1.16 0.11
CA ILE A 134 4.40 -0.21 -0.41
C ILE A 134 5.39 -0.48 -1.55
N ASP A 135 6.13 -1.58 -1.41
CA ASP A 135 6.91 -2.18 -2.47
C ASP A 135 6.57 -3.67 -2.65
N ILE A 136 6.66 -4.15 -3.88
CA ILE A 136 6.37 -5.54 -4.23
C ILE A 136 7.50 -6.02 -5.12
N SER A 137 8.25 -7.01 -4.65
CA SER A 137 9.31 -7.66 -5.39
C SER A 137 8.87 -9.06 -5.78
N ILE A 138 8.65 -9.28 -7.07
CA ILE A 138 8.27 -10.59 -7.57
C ILE A 138 9.51 -11.30 -8.10
N GLN A 139 9.82 -12.46 -7.53
CA GLN A 139 11.05 -13.19 -7.83
C GLN A 139 10.76 -14.64 -8.21
N TYR A 140 11.01 -14.99 -9.46
CA TYR A 140 10.91 -16.37 -9.91
C TYR A 140 12.31 -16.98 -9.89
N ARG A 141 12.65 -17.65 -8.77
CA ARG A 141 13.99 -18.24 -8.60
C ARG A 141 13.99 -19.72 -8.96
N LEU A 142 15.06 -20.13 -9.62
CA LEU A 142 15.48 -21.53 -9.64
C LEU A 142 16.26 -21.78 -8.36
N HIS A 143 15.82 -22.78 -7.60
CA HIS A 143 16.49 -23.16 -6.39
C HIS A 143 17.73 -23.98 -6.76
N THR A 144 18.91 -23.46 -6.43
CA THR A 144 20.21 -23.96 -6.92
C THR A 144 20.58 -25.34 -6.36
N LYS A 145 20.04 -25.71 -5.19
CA LYS A 145 20.35 -27.00 -4.56
C LYS A 145 19.73 -28.21 -5.29
N ASP A 146 18.62 -28.02 -5.99
CA ASP A 146 17.86 -29.11 -6.62
C ASP A 146 17.43 -28.79 -8.07
N ASN A 147 17.86 -27.65 -8.62
CA ASN A 147 17.48 -27.17 -9.95
C ASN A 147 15.96 -27.12 -10.18
N LYS A 148 15.19 -26.93 -9.11
CA LYS A 148 13.73 -26.84 -9.17
C LYS A 148 13.28 -25.39 -9.22
N PHE A 149 12.34 -25.11 -10.11
CA PHE A 149 11.71 -23.81 -10.22
C PHE A 149 10.72 -23.60 -9.07
N ARG A 150 10.91 -22.50 -8.32
CA ARG A 150 10.04 -22.13 -7.19
C ARG A 150 9.63 -20.67 -7.34
N PRO A 151 8.44 -20.39 -7.88
CA PRO A 151 7.95 -19.02 -7.93
C PRO A 151 7.76 -18.53 -6.49
N ARG A 152 8.28 -17.34 -6.18
CA ARG A 152 8.02 -16.68 -4.90
C ARG A 152 7.70 -15.21 -5.12
N ILE A 153 6.79 -14.69 -4.31
CA ILE A 153 6.45 -13.28 -4.30
C ILE A 153 6.86 -12.77 -2.95
N GLU A 154 7.71 -11.76 -2.96
CA GLU A 154 8.16 -11.07 -1.77
C GLU A 154 7.47 -9.71 -1.73
N GLU A 155 6.57 -9.57 -0.76
CA GLU A 155 5.93 -8.30 -0.51
C GLU A 155 6.74 -7.53 0.52
N ILE A 156 7.07 -6.26 0.24
CA ILE A 156 7.89 -5.44 1.11
C ILE A 156 7.09 -4.20 1.52
N THR A 157 6.67 -4.15 2.77
CA THR A 157 6.06 -2.95 3.36
C THR A 157 7.14 -2.17 4.11
N LYS A 158 7.23 -0.87 3.85
CA LYS A 158 8.18 0.05 4.50
C LYS A 158 7.40 1.04 5.34
N LEU A 159 7.63 1.03 6.65
CA LEU A 159 7.03 1.98 7.58
C LEU A 159 8.10 2.98 7.99
N VAL A 160 7.91 4.25 7.66
CA VAL A 160 8.90 5.32 7.88
C VAL A 160 8.43 6.25 8.98
N PHE A 161 9.23 6.36 10.05
CA PHE A 161 9.02 7.23 11.21
C PHE A 161 9.98 8.42 11.16
N GLU A 162 9.69 9.37 10.26
CA GLU A 162 10.51 10.55 9.95
C GLU A 162 10.93 11.40 11.16
N ASP A 163 10.19 11.38 12.27
CA ASP A 163 10.60 12.08 13.48
C ASP A 163 11.85 11.49 14.15
N ARG A 164 12.22 10.24 13.83
CA ARG A 164 13.01 9.37 14.73
C ARG A 164 14.14 8.56 14.11
N GLY A 165 14.41 8.62 12.83
CA GLY A 165 15.49 7.82 12.23
C GLY A 165 15.07 6.44 11.74
N LEU A 166 13.78 6.09 11.79
CA LEU A 166 13.37 4.68 11.84
C LEU A 166 12.59 4.25 10.59
N GLU A 167 13.19 3.32 9.84
CA GLU A 167 12.54 2.58 8.76
C GLU A 167 12.36 1.11 9.18
N ILE A 168 11.10 0.67 9.31
CA ILE A 168 10.77 -0.74 9.53
C ILE A 168 10.41 -1.37 8.20
N LYS A 169 11.23 -2.32 7.76
CA LYS A 169 10.98 -3.13 6.56
C LYS A 169 10.37 -4.46 6.96
N GLN A 170 9.16 -4.73 6.49
CA GLN A 170 8.48 -6.00 6.65
C GLN A 170 8.49 -6.73 5.32
N SER A 171 9.05 -7.93 5.31
CA SER A 171 9.07 -8.80 4.13
C SER A 171 8.21 -10.04 4.39
N GLU A 172 7.21 -10.24 3.54
CA GLU A 172 6.37 -11.42 3.57
C GLU A 172 6.56 -12.26 2.29
N LEU A 173 6.82 -13.55 2.49
CA LEU A 173 7.08 -14.48 1.39
C LEU A 173 5.86 -15.34 1.08
N TYR A 174 5.52 -15.37 -0.20
CA TYR A 174 4.39 -16.10 -0.74
C TYR A 174 4.80 -17.02 -1.87
N TYR A 175 4.12 -18.16 -1.99
CA TYR A 175 4.34 -19.12 -3.06
C TYR A 175 3.02 -19.29 -3.84
N PRO A 176 2.93 -18.81 -5.09
CA PRO A 176 1.70 -18.87 -5.89
C PRO A 176 1.38 -20.29 -6.39
N ALA A 177 2.31 -21.24 -6.26
CA ALA A 177 2.13 -22.64 -6.63
C ALA A 177 1.81 -23.50 -5.39
N LYS A 178 1.06 -24.60 -5.56
CA LYS A 178 0.90 -25.62 -4.51
C LYS A 178 2.24 -26.28 -4.21
N GLU A 179 2.41 -26.86 -3.02
CA GLU A 179 3.69 -27.44 -2.60
C GLU A 179 4.18 -28.55 -3.54
N GLU A 180 3.27 -29.41 -4.01
CA GLU A 180 3.56 -30.45 -5.01
C GLU A 180 4.07 -29.89 -6.35
N GLU A 181 3.74 -28.63 -6.64
CA GLU A 181 4.06 -27.93 -7.88
C GLU A 181 5.31 -27.06 -7.77
N ARG A 182 5.86 -26.87 -6.55
CA ARG A 182 7.11 -26.14 -6.26
C ARG A 182 8.37 -26.97 -6.61
N GLY A 183 8.19 -28.07 -7.35
CA GLY A 183 9.21 -29.07 -7.60
C GLY A 183 9.55 -29.31 -9.08
N ILE A 184 9.30 -28.36 -9.98
CA ILE A 184 9.47 -28.59 -11.42
C ILE A 184 10.94 -28.43 -11.80
N ALA A 185 11.55 -29.50 -12.32
CA ALA A 185 12.92 -29.45 -12.85
C ALA A 185 13.04 -28.37 -13.95
N HIS A 186 14.15 -27.63 -13.95
CA HIS A 186 14.38 -26.50 -14.86
C HIS A 186 14.09 -26.81 -16.34
N ASN A 187 14.57 -27.95 -16.83
CA ASN A 187 14.37 -28.38 -18.22
C ASN A 187 12.91 -28.66 -18.55
N THR A 188 12.15 -29.18 -17.58
CA THR A 188 10.70 -29.40 -17.71
C THR A 188 9.93 -28.08 -17.66
N PHE A 189 10.38 -27.12 -16.86
CA PHE A 189 9.82 -25.78 -16.81
C PHE A 189 9.98 -25.06 -18.16
N LEU A 190 11.19 -25.05 -18.74
CA LEU A 190 11.44 -24.40 -20.04
C LEU A 190 10.53 -24.96 -21.15
N LYS A 191 10.34 -26.29 -21.18
CA LYS A 191 9.49 -26.95 -22.18
C LYS A 191 7.98 -26.75 -21.97
N LYS A 192 7.54 -26.46 -20.74
CA LYS A 192 6.11 -26.32 -20.37
C LYS A 192 5.74 -24.90 -19.92
N LYS A 193 6.61 -23.91 -20.20
CA LYS A 193 6.55 -22.56 -19.66
C LYS A 193 5.16 -21.93 -19.82
N GLU A 194 4.61 -21.91 -21.03
CA GLU A 194 3.28 -21.32 -21.29
C GLU A 194 2.17 -22.00 -20.48
N LYS A 195 2.12 -23.34 -20.46
CA LYS A 195 1.08 -24.08 -19.72
C LYS A 195 1.20 -23.88 -18.21
N LEU A 196 2.43 -23.81 -17.69
CA LEU A 196 2.69 -23.58 -16.27
C LEU A 196 2.42 -22.13 -15.87
N TRP A 197 2.81 -21.16 -16.71
CA TRP A 197 2.51 -19.74 -16.50
C TRP A 197 1.01 -19.50 -16.43
N LYS A 198 0.24 -20.04 -17.39
CA LYS A 198 -1.23 -19.95 -17.36
C LYS A 198 -1.83 -20.45 -16.05
N LYS A 199 -1.28 -21.53 -15.49
CA LYS A 199 -1.71 -22.09 -14.21
C LYS A 199 -1.32 -21.22 -13.02
N PHE A 200 -0.07 -20.72 -12.97
CA PHE A 200 0.44 -19.87 -11.89
C PHE A 200 -0.18 -18.47 -11.86
N PHE A 201 -0.63 -17.95 -13.01
CA PHE A 201 -1.21 -16.62 -13.16
C PHE A 201 -2.74 -16.61 -13.25
N SER A 202 -3.38 -17.72 -12.90
CA SER A 202 -4.84 -17.82 -12.89
C SER A 202 -5.46 -17.10 -11.69
N LYS A 203 -6.75 -16.76 -11.80
CA LYS A 203 -7.52 -16.17 -10.69
C LYS A 203 -7.51 -17.03 -9.42
N GLU A 204 -7.44 -18.36 -9.56
CA GLU A 204 -7.46 -19.31 -8.46
C GLU A 204 -6.14 -19.37 -7.67
N SER A 205 -5.02 -18.97 -8.28
CA SER A 205 -3.68 -19.09 -7.68
C SER A 205 -3.19 -17.84 -6.94
N ILE A 206 -3.96 -16.73 -6.95
CA ILE A 206 -3.49 -15.42 -6.44
C ILE A 206 -4.48 -14.84 -5.41
N LYS A 207 -4.20 -15.05 -4.11
CA LYS A 207 -4.90 -14.40 -2.96
C LYS A 207 -4.31 -13.04 -2.54
N ILE A 208 -3.39 -12.48 -3.31
CA ILE A 208 -2.58 -11.30 -2.95
C ILE A 208 -3.35 -9.99 -3.14
N SER A 209 -4.36 -9.99 -4.02
CA SER A 209 -5.14 -8.81 -4.40
C SER A 209 -5.75 -8.08 -3.21
N ASN A 210 -6.42 -8.80 -2.31
CA ASN A 210 -7.18 -8.19 -1.22
C ASN A 210 -6.27 -7.74 -0.08
N ARG A 211 -5.17 -8.48 0.18
CA ARG A 211 -4.18 -8.12 1.20
C ARG A 211 -3.48 -6.80 0.86
N MET A 212 -3.14 -6.63 -0.41
CA MET A 212 -2.51 -5.40 -0.89
C MET A 212 -3.41 -4.18 -0.69
N VAL A 213 -4.70 -4.31 -1.02
CA VAL A 213 -5.70 -3.27 -0.76
C VAL A 213 -5.78 -2.96 0.73
N ASN A 214 -5.83 -3.99 1.56
CA ASN A 214 -5.90 -3.84 3.01
C ASN A 214 -4.68 -3.11 3.58
N LYS A 215 -3.47 -3.42 3.09
CA LYS A 215 -2.23 -2.74 3.50
C LYS A 215 -2.20 -1.29 3.07
N LEU A 216 -2.67 -0.95 1.87
CA LEU A 216 -2.77 0.45 1.44
C LEU A 216 -3.74 1.24 2.33
N VAL A 217 -4.90 0.64 2.64
CA VAL A 217 -5.87 1.24 3.56
C VAL A 217 -5.25 1.40 4.94
N PHE A 218 -4.57 0.38 5.47
CA PHE A 218 -3.86 0.44 6.75
C PHE A 218 -2.88 1.60 6.78
N LEU A 219 -1.97 1.69 5.79
CA LEU A 219 -0.96 2.74 5.71
C LEU A 219 -1.55 4.13 5.61
N PHE A 220 -2.64 4.30 4.84
CA PHE A 220 -3.34 5.58 4.79
C PHE A 220 -3.85 6.00 6.17
N TYR A 221 -4.54 5.11 6.88
CA TYR A 221 -5.09 5.40 8.20
C TYR A 221 -3.97 5.59 9.24
N PHE A 222 -2.92 4.78 9.16
CA PHE A 222 -1.72 4.90 9.99
C PHE A 222 -1.06 6.27 9.81
N ASN A 223 -0.82 6.69 8.56
CA ASN A 223 -0.26 8.00 8.25
C ASN A 223 -1.19 9.16 8.65
N ALA A 224 -2.51 8.96 8.55
CA ALA A 224 -3.48 9.95 9.01
C ALA A 224 -3.45 10.14 10.54
N ILE A 225 -3.20 9.09 11.32
CA ILE A 225 -3.02 9.20 12.78
C ILE A 225 -1.62 9.68 13.15
N LYS A 226 -0.60 9.30 12.39
CA LYS A 226 0.76 9.85 12.52
C LYS A 226 0.76 11.36 12.27
N LEU A 227 -0.07 11.79 11.33
CA LEU A 227 -0.51 13.17 11.21
C LEU A 227 -1.38 13.62 12.40
N GLU A 228 -1.31 13.10 13.62
CA GLU A 228 -1.75 13.77 14.87
C GLU A 228 -0.62 13.83 15.91
N HIS A 229 0.31 12.87 15.85
CA HIS A 229 1.34 12.70 16.87
C HIS A 229 2.77 13.08 16.42
N ASP A 230 3.01 13.32 15.13
CA ASP A 230 4.35 13.63 14.61
C ASP A 230 4.38 14.98 13.84
N ASP A 231 5.03 15.99 14.44
CA ASP A 231 5.21 17.34 13.89
C ASP A 231 6.12 17.37 12.65
N ARG A 232 7.19 16.57 12.66
CA ARG A 232 8.16 16.51 11.56
C ARG A 232 7.53 15.87 10.34
N PHE A 233 6.84 14.74 10.51
CA PHE A 233 6.07 14.10 9.44
C PHE A 233 5.03 15.06 8.86
N GLY A 234 4.32 15.76 9.73
CA GLY A 234 3.35 16.73 9.29
C GLY A 234 3.98 17.91 8.53
N PHE A 235 5.18 18.33 8.91
CA PHE A 235 5.95 19.35 8.21
C PHE A 235 6.48 18.88 6.86
N HIS A 236 6.98 17.64 6.75
CA HIS A 236 7.37 17.04 5.47
C HIS A 236 6.21 16.98 4.48
N ILE A 237 5.06 16.46 4.91
CA ILE A 237 3.85 16.38 4.08
C ILE A 237 3.38 17.78 3.63
N PHE A 238 3.60 18.81 4.47
CA PHE A 238 3.25 20.20 4.18
C PHE A 238 4.30 20.91 3.30
N ASN A 239 5.58 20.70 3.51
CA ASN A 239 6.65 21.30 2.69
C ASN A 239 6.65 20.75 1.27
N ASP A 240 6.42 19.44 1.11
CA ASP A 240 6.18 18.83 -0.20
C ASP A 240 5.00 19.51 -0.94
N PHE A 241 4.16 20.29 -0.26
CA PHE A 241 3.00 21.00 -0.83
C PHE A 241 3.37 22.35 -1.36
N HIS A 242 4.04 23.14 -0.54
CA HIS A 242 4.42 24.46 -0.98
C HIS A 242 5.37 24.42 -2.17
N VAL A 243 6.28 23.44 -2.21
CA VAL A 243 7.21 23.26 -3.32
C VAL A 243 6.49 22.89 -4.62
N ASN A 244 5.59 21.89 -4.57
CA ASN A 244 4.98 21.36 -5.79
C ASN A 244 3.85 22.25 -6.34
N GLU A 245 3.18 23.04 -5.50
CA GLU A 245 1.96 23.77 -5.91
C GLU A 245 2.17 25.29 -5.98
N PHE A 246 3.18 25.84 -5.29
CA PHE A 246 3.47 27.27 -5.31
C PHE A 246 4.83 27.58 -5.96
N GLU A 247 5.52 26.57 -6.52
CA GLU A 247 6.89 26.69 -7.04
C GLU A 247 7.87 27.34 -6.05
N ASP A 248 7.57 27.22 -4.75
CA ASP A 248 8.40 27.74 -3.68
C ASP A 248 9.70 26.93 -3.57
N ILE A 249 10.76 27.57 -3.06
CA ILE A 249 12.04 26.90 -2.79
C ILE A 249 11.79 25.70 -1.88
N LYS A 250 12.23 24.51 -2.32
CA LYS A 250 12.26 23.31 -1.47
C LYS A 250 13.15 23.56 -0.28
N MET A 251 12.53 23.72 0.88
CA MET A 251 13.28 23.63 2.13
C MET A 251 13.88 22.23 2.19
N GLU A 252 15.20 22.16 2.28
CA GLU A 252 15.86 20.96 2.76
C GLU A 252 15.48 20.81 4.22
N ILE A 253 14.40 20.07 4.47
CA ILE A 253 14.07 19.66 5.82
C ILE A 253 15.17 18.67 6.23
N PRO A 254 15.90 18.95 7.32
CA PRO A 254 16.97 18.12 7.81
C PRO A 254 16.52 16.67 7.88
N LYS A 255 17.32 15.78 7.28
CA LYS A 255 17.09 14.34 7.44
C LYS A 255 17.45 13.95 8.87
N GLU A 256 16.94 12.81 9.32
CA GLU A 256 16.97 12.31 10.71
C GLU A 256 18.34 12.30 11.45
N HIS A 257 19.47 12.52 10.77
CA HIS A 257 20.82 12.57 11.36
C HIS A 257 21.25 13.98 11.78
N GLU A 258 20.47 15.01 11.45
CA GLU A 258 20.73 16.41 11.74
C GLU A 258 19.96 16.86 13.01
N LYS A 259 20.50 17.80 13.80
CA LYS A 259 20.11 18.01 15.20
C LYS A 259 18.69 18.58 15.32
N ILE A 260 18.00 18.30 16.43
CA ILE A 260 16.68 18.89 16.75
C ILE A 260 16.72 20.43 16.69
N ASP A 261 17.83 21.03 17.10
CA ASP A 261 18.05 22.48 17.07
C ASP A 261 18.00 23.05 15.64
N ASP A 262 18.40 22.27 14.63
CA ASP A 262 18.35 22.67 13.21
C ASP A 262 16.89 22.73 12.72
N PHE A 263 16.03 21.83 13.22
CA PHE A 263 14.59 21.85 12.90
C PHE A 263 13.88 23.06 13.53
N GLU A 264 14.16 23.41 14.79
CA GLU A 264 13.55 24.60 15.40
C GLU A 264 14.05 25.91 14.80
N SER A 265 15.28 25.95 14.27
CA SER A 265 15.76 27.08 13.48
C SER A 265 14.95 27.25 12.18
N ILE A 266 14.71 26.17 11.45
CA ILE A 266 13.91 26.18 10.20
C ILE A 266 12.45 26.53 10.48
N LYS A 267 11.88 26.00 11.56
CA LYS A 267 10.53 26.35 12.01
C LYS A 267 10.37 27.85 12.24
N ASN A 268 11.38 28.48 12.86
CA ASN A 268 11.40 29.92 13.10
C ASN A 268 11.59 30.74 11.81
N GLU A 269 12.36 30.24 10.83
CA GLU A 269 12.52 30.88 9.52
C GLU A 269 11.19 30.96 8.76
N PHE A 270 10.33 29.95 8.92
CA PHE A 270 9.02 29.85 8.26
C PHE A 270 7.85 30.21 9.17
N LYS A 271 8.10 30.99 10.24
CA LYS A 271 7.15 31.30 11.32
C LYS A 271 5.73 31.64 10.85
N THR A 272 5.54 32.47 9.84
CA THR A 272 4.18 32.80 9.35
C THR A 272 3.45 31.62 8.71
N LYS A 273 4.17 30.76 7.96
CA LYS A 273 3.62 29.51 7.40
C LYS A 273 3.39 28.50 8.53
N TRP A 274 4.30 28.45 9.51
CA TRP A 274 4.16 27.65 10.73
C TRP A 274 2.96 28.08 11.56
N ASP A 275 2.70 29.36 11.79
CA ASP A 275 1.57 29.83 12.59
C ASP A 275 0.22 29.45 11.96
N ASN A 276 0.15 29.40 10.63
CA ASN A 276 -1.02 28.87 9.92
C ASN A 276 -1.12 27.35 10.07
N TYR A 277 0.00 26.65 10.01
CA TYR A 277 0.09 25.22 10.28
C TYR A 277 -0.27 24.88 11.75
N ASP A 278 0.11 25.72 12.70
CA ASP A 278 -0.17 25.60 14.13
C ASP A 278 -1.67 25.82 14.43
N LYS A 279 -2.32 26.76 13.72
CA LYS A 279 -3.79 26.89 13.72
C LYS A 279 -4.50 25.63 13.20
N PHE A 280 -3.94 24.98 12.19
CA PHE A 280 -4.45 23.68 11.72
C PHE A 280 -4.28 22.59 12.78
N TRP A 281 -3.14 22.57 13.45
CA TRP A 281 -2.81 21.68 14.55
C TRP A 281 -3.75 21.77 15.73
N GLY A 282 -4.03 22.98 16.21
CA GLY A 282 -4.86 23.18 17.41
C GLY A 282 -6.31 22.71 17.28
N THR A 283 -6.84 22.50 16.06
CA THR A 283 -8.28 22.17 15.89
C THR A 283 -8.61 21.14 14.81
N LYS A 284 -7.97 21.17 13.64
CA LYS A 284 -8.39 20.38 12.46
C LYS A 284 -7.76 19.00 12.43
N ARG A 285 -6.46 18.93 12.74
CA ARG A 285 -5.70 17.67 12.84
C ARG A 285 -6.33 16.73 13.86
N LEU A 286 -6.57 17.22 15.07
CA LEU A 286 -7.23 16.47 16.15
C LEU A 286 -8.62 15.96 15.73
N LYS A 287 -9.43 16.81 15.09
CA LYS A 287 -10.76 16.41 14.59
C LYS A 287 -10.67 15.34 13.51
N PHE A 288 -9.72 15.48 12.59
CA PHE A 288 -9.47 14.50 11.55
C PHE A 288 -9.04 13.15 12.14
N ALA A 289 -8.03 13.14 13.00
CA ALA A 289 -7.54 11.96 13.69
C ALA A 289 -8.65 11.28 14.52
N SER A 290 -9.49 12.06 15.20
CA SER A 290 -10.63 11.54 15.95
C SER A 290 -11.63 10.81 15.06
N VAL A 291 -11.90 11.33 13.85
CA VAL A 291 -12.79 10.67 12.88
C VAL A 291 -12.14 9.42 12.29
N ILE A 292 -10.85 9.47 11.99
CA ILE A 292 -10.08 8.30 11.51
C ILE A 292 -10.10 7.18 12.56
N MET A 293 -9.83 7.51 13.82
CA MET A 293 -9.91 6.58 14.94
C MET A 293 -11.33 6.01 15.08
N LYS A 294 -12.35 6.87 15.04
CA LYS A 294 -13.75 6.43 15.08
C LYS A 294 -14.06 5.42 13.97
N ASP A 295 -13.63 5.69 12.74
CA ASP A 295 -13.84 4.80 11.60
C ASP A 295 -13.17 3.44 11.80
N ILE A 296 -11.95 3.40 12.35
CA ILE A 296 -11.24 2.14 12.67
C ILE A 296 -12.02 1.33 13.71
N PHE A 297 -12.45 1.96 14.81
CA PHE A 297 -13.03 1.24 15.94
C PHE A 297 -14.52 0.90 15.78
N GLU A 298 -15.26 1.60 14.91
CA GLU A 298 -16.70 1.33 14.69
C GLU A 298 -16.98 0.39 13.52
N LYS A 299 -15.98 0.07 12.69
CA LYS A 299 -16.14 -0.86 11.57
C LYS A 299 -15.28 -2.10 11.78
N ASP A 300 -15.90 -3.24 12.06
CA ASP A 300 -15.22 -4.51 12.35
C ASP A 300 -14.17 -4.91 11.29
N ASP A 301 -14.47 -4.69 10.01
CA ASP A 301 -13.52 -4.99 8.92
C ASP A 301 -12.27 -4.11 8.97
N LEU A 302 -12.43 -2.81 9.23
CA LEU A 302 -11.30 -1.88 9.37
C LEU A 302 -10.51 -2.17 10.64
N LEU A 303 -11.21 -2.55 11.70
CA LEU A 303 -10.62 -2.93 12.97
C LEU A 303 -9.71 -4.15 12.81
N TYR A 304 -10.20 -5.19 12.14
CA TYR A 304 -9.42 -6.39 11.83
C TYR A 304 -8.21 -6.06 10.95
N LEU A 305 -8.43 -5.29 9.88
CA LEU A 305 -7.39 -4.82 8.98
C LEU A 305 -6.29 -4.04 9.72
N PHE A 306 -6.70 -3.16 10.65
CA PHE A 306 -5.77 -2.37 11.43
C PHE A 306 -4.98 -3.23 12.42
N GLY A 307 -5.63 -4.23 13.03
CA GLY A 307 -4.96 -5.23 13.88
C GLY A 307 -3.89 -6.03 13.12
N ASP A 308 -4.24 -6.53 11.93
CA ASP A 308 -3.33 -7.32 11.07
C ASP A 308 -2.09 -6.52 10.65
N GLY A 309 -2.27 -5.24 10.27
CA GLY A 309 -1.15 -4.35 9.93
C GLY A 309 -0.28 -3.95 11.13
N PHE A 310 -0.85 -3.95 12.35
CA PHE A 310 -0.15 -3.54 13.57
C PHE A 310 0.61 -4.69 14.26
N ASP A 311 0.22 -5.94 14.03
CA ASP A 311 0.86 -7.10 14.65
C ASP A 311 2.36 -7.25 14.37
N PRO A 312 2.83 -7.02 13.12
CA PRO A 312 4.26 -6.98 12.81
C PRO A 312 5.00 -5.83 13.52
N LEU A 313 4.37 -4.66 13.70
CA LEU A 313 4.93 -3.54 14.46
C LEU A 313 5.08 -3.90 15.94
N ARG A 314 4.05 -4.55 16.50
CA ARG A 314 4.07 -5.06 17.88
C ARG A 314 5.15 -6.12 18.08
N THR A 315 5.37 -7.00 17.10
CA THR A 315 6.43 -8.02 17.17
C THR A 315 7.81 -7.37 17.17
N ALA A 316 8.04 -6.40 16.28
CA ALA A 316 9.28 -5.62 16.26
C ALA A 316 9.51 -4.85 17.58
N PHE A 317 8.44 -4.34 18.22
CA PHE A 317 8.49 -3.72 19.55
C PHE A 317 9.03 -4.69 20.61
N TYR A 318 8.52 -5.93 20.63
CA TYR A 318 8.92 -6.92 21.65
C TYR A 318 10.34 -7.47 21.43
N GLU A 319 10.79 -7.61 20.18
CA GLU A 319 12.12 -8.14 19.86
C GLU A 319 13.25 -7.11 20.03
N LYS A 320 12.97 -5.82 19.82
CA LYS A 320 13.93 -4.73 19.95
C LYS A 320 13.35 -3.57 20.76
N PRO A 321 13.16 -3.75 22.08
CA PRO A 321 12.47 -2.78 22.93
C PRO A 321 13.19 -1.43 22.96
N THR A 322 14.52 -1.36 22.86
CA THR A 322 15.25 -0.08 22.85
C THR A 322 14.92 0.79 21.63
N THR A 323 14.66 0.19 20.46
CA THR A 323 14.28 0.89 19.22
C THR A 323 12.86 1.46 19.29
N PHE A 324 12.00 0.91 20.16
CA PHE A 324 10.60 1.31 20.31
C PHE A 324 10.28 2.01 21.65
N VAL A 325 11.16 1.94 22.65
CA VAL A 325 11.06 2.77 23.87
C VAL A 325 11.25 4.25 23.52
N GLU A 326 11.94 4.54 22.41
CA GLU A 326 11.99 5.84 21.76
C GLU A 326 10.75 6.12 20.88
N MET A 327 9.97 5.13 20.46
CA MET A 327 8.67 5.27 19.77
C MET A 327 7.55 5.53 20.78
N ASP A 328 7.46 6.78 21.21
CA ASP A 328 6.33 7.44 21.87
C ASP A 328 5.38 6.49 22.60
N LYS A 329 5.74 6.27 23.87
CA LYS A 329 4.87 5.66 24.87
C LYS A 329 3.49 6.32 24.95
N ALA A 330 3.18 7.45 24.29
CA ALA A 330 1.82 7.98 24.22
C ALA A 330 1.02 7.43 23.03
N PHE A 331 1.51 7.51 21.78
CA PHE A 331 0.80 6.97 20.61
C PHE A 331 0.60 5.45 20.69
N MET A 332 1.67 4.68 20.89
CA MET A 332 1.60 3.21 20.98
C MET A 332 0.75 2.78 22.17
N LYS A 333 0.90 3.43 23.33
CA LYS A 333 0.06 3.17 24.52
C LYS A 333 -1.39 3.54 24.28
N LYS A 334 -1.71 4.66 23.64
CA LYS A 334 -3.11 5.06 23.37
C LYS A 334 -3.76 4.11 22.36
N MET A 335 -3.02 3.66 21.35
CA MET A 335 -3.45 2.61 20.42
C MET A 335 -3.63 1.26 21.12
N ILE A 336 -2.71 0.89 22.01
CA ILE A 336 -2.78 -0.33 22.81
C ILE A 336 -3.92 -0.26 23.83
N GLU A 337 -4.09 0.84 24.55
CA GLU A 337 -5.16 1.10 25.54
C GLU A 337 -6.53 1.12 24.88
N LYS A 338 -6.68 1.79 23.74
CA LYS A 338 -7.90 1.71 22.93
C LYS A 338 -8.10 0.28 22.44
N GLY A 339 -7.06 -0.36 21.90
CA GLY A 339 -7.09 -1.76 21.45
C GLY A 339 -7.50 -2.76 22.55
N ILE A 340 -7.08 -2.55 23.79
CA ILE A 340 -7.45 -3.34 24.97
C ILE A 340 -8.89 -3.02 25.39
N LYS A 341 -9.25 -1.72 25.49
CA LYS A 341 -10.59 -1.25 25.87
C LYS A 341 -11.68 -1.82 24.95
N TYR A 342 -11.36 -1.96 23.66
CA TYR A 342 -12.27 -2.50 22.65
C TYR A 342 -12.07 -4.00 22.37
N GLY A 343 -11.21 -4.70 23.13
CA GLY A 343 -11.08 -6.16 23.10
C GLY A 343 -10.30 -6.75 21.90
N ILE A 344 -9.62 -5.90 21.12
CA ILE A 344 -8.85 -6.26 19.93
C ILE A 344 -7.49 -6.85 20.31
N ILE A 345 -6.87 -6.27 21.33
CA ILE A 345 -5.60 -6.76 21.89
C ILE A 345 -5.93 -7.56 23.14
N LYS A 346 -5.90 -8.89 23.02
CA LYS A 346 -5.92 -9.78 24.18
C LYS A 346 -4.49 -10.03 24.63
N PHE A 347 -4.13 -9.56 25.82
CA PHE A 347 -2.93 -10.05 26.47
C PHE A 347 -3.12 -11.54 26.76
N LYS A 348 -2.21 -12.38 26.25
CA LYS A 348 -1.96 -13.66 26.93
C LYS A 348 -1.44 -13.25 28.30
N LYS A 349 -2.26 -13.44 29.35
CA LYS A 349 -1.71 -13.51 30.70
C LYS A 349 -0.60 -14.55 30.63
N THR A 350 0.63 -14.14 30.85
CA THR A 350 1.65 -15.07 31.32
C THR A 350 1.05 -15.69 32.58
N LYS A 351 0.77 -17.01 32.52
CA LYS A 351 0.80 -17.82 33.73
C LYS A 351 2.17 -17.55 34.31
N ASP A 352 2.21 -16.77 35.37
CA ASP A 352 3.30 -16.57 36.35
C ASP A 352 3.14 -15.18 36.96
N SER A 353 1.99 -14.97 37.59
CA SER A 353 1.82 -14.03 38.70
C SER A 353 0.63 -14.48 39.56
N GLU A 354 0.58 -15.78 39.88
CA GLU A 354 0.09 -16.20 41.19
C GLU A 354 1.30 -16.07 42.10
N THR A 355 1.60 -14.83 42.49
CA THR A 355 2.33 -14.61 43.73
C THR A 355 1.28 -14.83 44.81
N GLU A 356 1.35 -16.01 45.42
CA GLU A 356 0.83 -16.24 46.74
C GLU A 356 1.38 -15.13 47.66
N SER A 357 0.53 -14.17 47.98
CA SER A 357 0.63 -13.38 49.20
C SER A 357 -0.63 -13.70 50.02
N GLU A 358 -0.46 -14.73 50.85
CA GLU A 358 -1.03 -14.94 52.19
C GLU A 358 -2.39 -14.28 52.52
N ASN A 359 -3.40 -15.14 52.67
CA ASN A 359 -3.99 -15.45 53.99
C ASN A 359 -4.71 -16.80 53.97
#